data_AF-A0A8X6KXK7-F1
#
_entry.id   AF-A0A8X6KXK7-F1
#
_cell.length_a   1.000
_cell.length_b   1.000
_cell.length_c   1.000
_cell.angle_alpha   90.00
_cell.angle_beta   90.00
_cell.angle_gamma   90.00
#
_symmetry.space_group_name_H-M   'P 1'
#
loop_
_entity.id
_entity.type
_entity.pdbx_description
1 polymer ?
#
loop_
_entity_poly.entity_id
_entity_poly.type
_entity_poly.pdbx_seq_one_letter_code
_entity_poly.pdbx_strand_id
1 'polypeptide(L)'
;MKCEIKIRYYKCLAPTLIGDFSLRGAELRENGLNRIGNLIVPNENYCLFEDWVMPILDKLLEEQKSKNIIWSPSKILTRLGEEISNPDSICFWAAKNEIPIFCPALTDGSLGDMIYFHSFRNPGLIIDIAQGKQLLKLKENYFSLQKVI
;
A
#
# COMPACT_ATOMS: atom_id res chain seq x y z
N MET A 1 -2.02 17.73 -4.97
CA MET A 1 -2.82 16.51 -4.80
C MET A 1 -1.84 15.35 -4.71
N LYS A 2 -1.23 15.14 -3.53
CA LYS A 2 -0.41 13.95 -3.30
C LYS A 2 -1.33 12.74 -3.43
N CYS A 3 -0.78 11.62 -3.86
CA CYS A 3 -1.46 10.35 -4.02
C CYS A 3 -1.96 9.81 -2.66
N GLU A 4 -2.85 10.53 -1.98
CA GLU A 4 -3.63 10.03 -0.84
C GLU A 4 -4.80 9.24 -1.40
N ILE A 5 -4.48 8.24 -2.23
CA ILE A 5 -5.42 7.15 -2.43
C ILE A 5 -5.66 6.61 -1.03
N LYS A 6 -6.94 6.46 -0.66
CA LYS A 6 -7.47 5.80 0.54
C LYS A 6 -7.02 4.32 0.62
N ILE A 7 -5.73 4.03 0.43
CA ILE A 7 -5.04 2.77 0.68
C ILE A 7 -4.63 2.79 2.16
N ARG A 8 -5.57 3.05 3.06
CA ARG A 8 -5.31 2.92 4.50
C ARG A 8 -5.72 1.51 4.91
N TYR A 9 -4.85 0.54 4.63
CA TYR A 9 -4.98 -0.84 5.13
C TYR A 9 -5.24 -0.86 6.64
N TYR A 10 -4.62 0.09 7.36
CA TYR A 10 -4.79 0.28 8.80
C TYR A 10 -6.25 0.43 9.22
N LYS A 11 -7.14 1.04 8.43
CA LYS A 11 -8.54 1.24 8.85
C LYS A 11 -9.32 -0.06 9.00
N CYS A 12 -8.91 -1.10 8.26
CA CYS A 12 -9.51 -2.43 8.39
C CYS A 12 -8.93 -3.21 9.59
N LEU A 13 -7.75 -2.82 10.08
CA LEU A 13 -7.03 -3.48 11.17
C LEU A 13 -7.29 -2.80 12.52
N ALA A 14 -7.33 -1.46 12.54
CA ALA A 14 -7.52 -0.64 13.73
C ALA A 14 -8.07 0.77 13.38
N PRO A 15 -8.87 1.38 14.26
CA PRO A 15 -9.47 2.67 13.99
C PRO A 15 -8.42 3.80 13.93
N THR A 16 -8.72 4.84 13.16
CA THR A 16 -8.04 6.14 13.25
C THR A 16 -8.87 7.06 14.13
N LEU A 17 -8.25 7.72 15.09
CA LEU A 17 -8.92 8.59 16.05
C LEU A 17 -8.99 10.03 15.54
N ILE A 18 -10.01 10.77 15.97
CA ILE A 18 -10.12 12.21 15.73
C ILE A 18 -9.31 12.92 16.82
N GLY A 19 -8.49 13.88 16.41
CA GLY A 19 -7.71 14.74 17.28
C GLY A 19 -7.79 16.20 16.83
N ASP A 20 -6.75 16.98 17.13
CA ASP A 20 -6.69 18.41 16.86
C ASP A 20 -5.35 18.80 16.23
N PHE A 21 -5.35 19.86 15.40
CA PHE A 21 -4.14 20.40 14.77
C PHE A 21 -3.17 21.02 15.80
N SER A 22 -3.66 21.48 16.94
CA SER A 22 -2.89 22.13 18.00
C SER A 22 -2.15 21.17 18.93
N LEU A 23 -2.39 19.85 18.83
CA LEU A 23 -1.72 18.85 19.66
C LEU A 23 -0.20 18.92 19.52
N ARG A 24 0.50 18.92 20.66
CA ARG A 24 1.96 19.07 20.70
C ARG A 24 2.64 17.79 20.22
N GLY A 25 3.52 17.91 19.24
CA GLY A 25 4.22 16.76 18.64
C GLY A 25 5.10 15.98 19.62
N ALA A 26 5.69 16.64 20.62
CA ALA A 26 6.54 15.99 21.62
C ALA A 26 5.73 14.99 22.48
N GLU A 27 4.60 15.43 23.02
CA GLU A 27 3.71 14.57 23.82
C GLU A 27 3.17 13.41 22.99
N LEU A 28 2.76 13.68 21.74
CA LEU A 28 2.29 12.63 20.84
C LEU A 28 3.37 11.58 20.60
N ARG A 29 4.63 11.99 20.38
CA ARG A 29 5.75 11.07 20.15
C ARG A 29 6.07 10.23 21.38
N GLU A 30 6.08 10.84 22.57
CA GLU A 30 6.31 10.13 23.84
C GLU A 30 5.25 9.05 24.09
N ASN A 31 4.00 9.32 23.70
CA ASN A 31 2.89 8.37 23.82
C ASN A 31 2.74 7.43 22.62
N GLY A 32 3.66 7.47 21.64
CA GLY A 32 3.60 6.59 20.47
C GLY A 32 2.41 6.86 19.55
N LEU A 33 1.99 8.12 19.42
CA LEU A 33 0.87 8.55 18.59
C LEU A 33 1.38 9.34 17.37
N ASN A 34 0.94 8.95 16.18
CA ASN A 34 1.27 9.65 14.94
C ASN A 34 0.13 10.57 14.51
N ARG A 35 0.47 11.80 14.14
CA ARG A 35 -0.52 12.82 13.72
C ARG A 35 -0.56 12.95 12.20
N ILE A 36 -1.78 12.98 11.66
CA ILE A 36 -2.04 13.31 10.25
C ILE A 36 -3.11 14.42 10.23
N GLY A 37 -2.68 15.68 10.22
CA GLY A 37 -3.59 16.82 10.38
C GLY A 37 -4.28 16.81 11.75
N ASN A 38 -5.61 16.69 11.75
CA ASN A 38 -6.44 16.52 12.95
C ASN A 38 -6.80 15.04 13.22
N LEU A 39 -6.06 14.09 12.65
CA LEU A 39 -6.25 12.66 12.89
C LEU A 39 -5.07 12.09 13.66
N ILE A 40 -5.34 11.11 14.51
CA ILE A 40 -4.35 10.40 15.32
C ILE A 40 -4.37 8.91 14.98
N VAL A 41 -3.18 8.38 14.70
CA VAL A 41 -2.93 6.97 14.40
C VAL A 41 -1.97 6.42 15.46
N PRO A 42 -2.44 5.55 16.37
CA PRO A 42 -1.56 4.87 17.32
C PRO A 42 -0.47 4.05 16.63
N ASN A 43 0.73 3.98 17.22
CA ASN A 43 1.82 3.13 16.73
C ASN A 43 1.42 1.65 16.63
N GLU A 44 0.54 1.18 17.53
CA GLU A 44 0.02 -0.19 17.52
C GLU A 44 -0.61 -0.57 16.17
N ASN A 45 -1.25 0.38 15.47
CA ASN A 45 -1.80 0.15 14.13
C ASN A 45 -0.71 -0.23 13.11
N TYR A 46 0.52 0.26 13.29
CA TYR A 46 1.65 -0.07 12.43
C TYR A 46 2.23 -1.45 12.78
N CYS A 47 2.22 -1.85 14.05
CA CYS A 47 2.61 -3.20 14.46
C CYS A 47 1.63 -4.25 13.89
N LEU A 48 0.32 -4.00 14.00
CA LEU A 48 -0.69 -4.87 13.39
C LEU A 48 -0.53 -4.96 11.86
N PHE A 49 -0.15 -3.84 11.23
CA PHE A 49 0.13 -3.82 9.80
C PHE A 49 1.39 -4.61 9.43
N GLU A 50 2.45 -4.53 10.24
CA GLU A 50 3.67 -5.33 10.08
C GLU A 50 3.34 -6.83 10.14
N ASP A 51 2.64 -7.25 11.20
CA ASP A 51 2.27 -8.66 11.40
C ASP A 51 1.44 -9.22 10.23
N TRP A 52 0.59 -8.38 9.64
CA TRP A 52 -0.23 -8.76 8.49
C TRP A 52 0.58 -8.80 7.18
N VAL A 53 1.45 -7.82 6.93
CA VAL A 53 2.10 -7.66 5.61
C VAL A 53 3.34 -8.53 5.46
N MET A 54 4.10 -8.77 6.54
CA MET A 54 5.31 -9.60 6.53
C MET A 54 5.11 -10.99 5.88
N PRO A 55 4.12 -11.81 6.29
CA PRO A 55 3.90 -13.11 5.66
C PRO A 55 3.48 -13.00 4.19
N ILE A 56 2.86 -11.89 3.78
CA ILE A 56 2.51 -11.65 2.39
C ILE A 56 3.78 -11.37 1.57
N LEU A 57 4.70 -10.54 2.08
CA LEU A 57 5.99 -10.27 1.43
C LEU A 57 6.83 -11.54 1.26
N ASP A 58 6.78 -12.46 2.23
CA ASP A 58 7.42 -13.77 2.12
C ASP A 58 6.84 -14.60 0.97
N LYS A 59 5.51 -14.69 0.85
CA LYS A 59 4.84 -15.36 -0.28
C LYS A 59 5.21 -14.71 -1.62
N LEU A 60 5.26 -13.38 -1.70
CA LEU A 60 5.66 -12.67 -2.91
C LEU A 60 7.08 -13.04 -3.32
N LEU A 61 8.01 -13.10 -2.36
CA LEU A 61 9.39 -13.49 -2.62
C LEU A 61 9.50 -14.95 -3.08
N GLU A 62 8.76 -15.85 -2.45
CA GLU A 62 8.71 -17.27 -2.83
C GLU A 62 8.16 -17.44 -4.25
N GLU A 63 7.04 -16.79 -4.57
CA GLU A 63 6.42 -16.81 -5.89
C GLU A 63 7.33 -16.19 -6.96
N GLN A 64 8.07 -15.12 -6.62
CA GLN A 64 9.06 -14.53 -7.51
C GLN A 64 10.18 -15.53 -7.83
N LYS A 65 10.70 -16.25 -6.83
CA LYS A 65 11.79 -17.22 -7.02
C LYS A 65 11.34 -18.50 -7.73
N SER A 66 10.17 -19.02 -7.37
CA SER A 66 9.65 -20.30 -7.88
C SER A 66 8.99 -20.20 -9.24
N LYS A 67 8.22 -19.13 -9.48
CA LYS A 67 7.42 -18.94 -10.71
C LYS A 67 8.02 -17.89 -11.65
N ASN A 68 9.18 -17.33 -11.31
CA ASN A 68 9.86 -16.27 -12.06
C ASN A 68 8.96 -15.04 -12.30
N ILE A 69 8.10 -14.72 -11.34
CA ILE A 69 7.17 -13.59 -11.41
C ILE A 69 7.91 -12.32 -11.03
N ILE A 70 7.88 -11.32 -11.92
CA ILE A 70 8.34 -9.97 -11.57
C ILE A 70 7.15 -9.17 -11.04
N TRP A 71 7.29 -8.68 -9.80
CA TRP A 71 6.27 -7.88 -9.14
C TRP A 71 6.35 -6.42 -9.61
N SER A 72 5.17 -5.82 -9.83
CA SER A 72 5.02 -4.39 -10.05
C SER A 72 4.14 -3.81 -8.95
N PRO A 73 4.18 -2.48 -8.70
CA PRO A 73 3.35 -1.88 -7.66
C PRO A 73 1.86 -2.20 -7.81
N SER A 74 1.34 -2.22 -9.04
CA SER A 74 -0.07 -2.55 -9.32
C SER A 74 -0.41 -4.00 -8.99
N LYS A 75 0.46 -4.96 -9.30
CA LYS A 75 0.26 -6.39 -8.96
C LYS A 75 0.28 -6.59 -7.45
N ILE A 76 1.22 -5.93 -6.75
CA ILE A 76 1.30 -6.00 -5.28
C ILE A 76 0.03 -5.45 -4.65
N LEU A 77 -0.45 -4.28 -5.09
CA LEU A 77 -1.70 -3.70 -4.57
C LEU A 77 -2.92 -4.57 -4.85
N THR A 78 -2.97 -5.24 -6.00
CA THR A 78 -4.03 -6.21 -6.32
C THR A 78 -4.00 -7.38 -5.35
N ARG A 79 -2.81 -7.98 -5.15
CA ARG A 79 -2.62 -9.08 -4.20
C ARG A 79 -2.96 -8.68 -2.76
N LEU A 80 -2.56 -7.49 -2.32
CA LEU A 80 -2.93 -6.96 -1.00
C LEU A 80 -4.45 -6.75 -0.87
N GLY A 81 -5.13 -6.37 -1.95
CA GLY A 81 -6.58 -6.26 -2.02
C GLY A 81 -7.30 -7.62 -1.92
N GLU A 82 -6.72 -8.67 -2.48
CA GLU A 82 -7.22 -10.04 -2.35
C GLU A 82 -7.03 -10.58 -0.92
N GLU A 83 -5.84 -10.39 -0.35
CA GLU A 83 -5.49 -10.91 0.99
C GLU A 83 -6.23 -10.18 2.12
N ILE A 84 -6.55 -8.88 1.98
CA ILE A 84 -7.29 -8.15 3.02
C ILE A 84 -8.75 -8.61 3.14
N SER A 85 -9.35 -9.07 2.03
CA SER A 85 -10.71 -9.65 1.97
C SER A 85 -11.80 -8.89 2.77
N ASN A 86 -11.67 -7.56 2.88
CA ASN A 86 -12.57 -6.72 3.68
C ASN A 86 -13.37 -5.77 2.76
N PRO A 87 -14.73 -5.77 2.84
CA PRO A 87 -15.59 -4.94 2.00
C PRO A 87 -15.45 -3.43 2.23
N ASP A 88 -14.87 -2.99 3.35
CA ASP A 88 -14.61 -1.57 3.61
C ASP A 88 -13.33 -1.07 2.91
N SER A 89 -12.53 -1.99 2.36
CA SER A 89 -11.29 -1.67 1.67
C SER A 89 -11.52 -1.33 0.20
N ILE A 90 -10.96 -0.22 -0.25
CA ILE A 90 -10.95 0.13 -1.68
C ILE A 90 -10.09 -0.85 -2.47
N CYS A 91 -8.99 -1.33 -1.90
CA CYS A 91 -8.12 -2.31 -2.56
C CYS A 91 -8.84 -3.63 -2.79
N PHE A 92 -9.72 -4.04 -1.88
CA PHE A 92 -10.56 -5.23 -2.04
C PHE A 92 -11.50 -5.08 -3.24
N TRP A 93 -12.23 -3.96 -3.33
CA TRP A 93 -13.13 -3.72 -4.47
C TRP A 93 -12.37 -3.53 -5.78
N ALA A 94 -11.21 -2.89 -5.75
CA ALA A 94 -10.38 -2.74 -6.94
C ALA A 94 -9.91 -4.11 -7.46
N ALA A 95 -9.42 -4.98 -6.58
CA ALA A 95 -9.05 -6.35 -6.95
C ALA A 95 -10.25 -7.14 -7.48
N LYS A 96 -11.39 -7.09 -6.78
CA LYS A 96 -12.60 -7.83 -7.17
C LYS A 96 -13.19 -7.41 -8.53
N ASN A 97 -13.03 -6.15 -8.91
CA ASN A 97 -13.52 -5.61 -10.19
C ASN A 97 -12.42 -5.51 -11.26
N GLU A 98 -11.24 -6.11 -11.02
CA GLU A 98 -10.09 -6.06 -11.93
C GLU A 98 -9.64 -4.63 -12.30
N ILE A 99 -9.83 -3.68 -11.38
CA ILE A 99 -9.45 -2.27 -11.55
C ILE A 99 -8.00 -2.10 -11.09
N PRO A 100 -7.06 -1.77 -12.00
CA PRO A 100 -5.66 -1.62 -11.63
C PRO A 100 -5.42 -0.32 -10.83
N ILE A 101 -4.80 -0.44 -9.65
CA ILE A 101 -4.33 0.71 -8.85
C ILE A 101 -2.87 1.00 -9.21
N PHE A 102 -2.56 2.27 -9.46
CA PHE A 102 -1.21 2.73 -9.80
C PHE A 102 -0.60 3.56 -8.69
N CYS A 103 0.55 3.11 -8.18
CA CYS A 103 1.35 3.85 -7.22
C CYS A 103 2.85 3.65 -7.55
N PRO A 104 3.47 4.51 -8.37
CA PRO A 104 4.89 4.36 -8.73
C PRO A 104 5.82 4.56 -7.52
N ALA A 105 5.41 5.39 -6.56
CA ALA A 105 6.11 5.61 -5.30
C ALA A 105 5.55 4.72 -4.17
N LEU A 106 5.41 3.42 -4.43
CA LEU A 106 4.86 2.47 -3.44
C LEU A 106 5.68 2.40 -2.15
N THR A 107 6.99 2.68 -2.25
CA THR A 107 7.93 2.66 -1.13
C THR A 107 7.91 3.92 -0.28
N ASP A 108 7.20 4.98 -0.68
CA ASP A 108 7.11 6.24 0.09
C ASP A 108 5.97 6.17 1.12
N GLY A 109 6.17 5.37 2.17
CA GLY A 109 5.21 5.17 3.25
C GLY A 109 5.51 3.92 4.07
N SER A 110 4.60 3.55 5.00
CA SER A 110 4.89 2.44 5.92
C SER A 110 5.05 1.09 5.22
N LEU A 111 4.45 0.89 4.05
CA LEU A 111 4.70 -0.32 3.25
C LEU A 111 6.16 -0.39 2.77
N GLY A 112 6.76 0.76 2.47
CA GLY A 112 8.19 0.87 2.15
C GLY A 112 9.07 0.48 3.32
N ASP A 113 8.74 0.90 4.54
CA ASP A 113 9.46 0.48 5.75
C ASP A 113 9.40 -1.03 5.92
N MET A 114 8.24 -1.65 5.69
CA MET A 114 8.09 -3.11 5.79
C MET A 114 8.86 -3.85 4.70
N ILE A 115 8.87 -3.36 3.46
CA ILE A 115 9.70 -3.90 2.38
C ILE A 115 11.19 -3.78 2.74
N TYR A 116 11.58 -2.65 3.32
CA TYR A 116 12.95 -2.43 3.77
C TYR A 116 13.34 -3.45 4.85
N PHE A 117 12.57 -3.58 5.92
CA PHE A 117 12.84 -4.55 6.99
C PHE A 117 12.81 -6.00 6.48
N HIS A 118 11.86 -6.33 5.61
CA HIS A 118 11.79 -7.63 4.95
C HIS A 118 13.07 -7.94 4.17
N SER A 119 13.64 -6.96 3.46
CA SER A 119 14.86 -7.16 2.67
C SER A 119 16.09 -7.54 3.51
N PHE A 120 16.16 -7.14 4.79
CA PHE A 120 17.24 -7.56 5.69
C PHE A 120 17.06 -8.99 6.18
N ARG A 121 15.80 -9.42 6.39
CA ARG A 121 15.48 -10.78 6.85
C ARG A 121 15.55 -11.79 5.70
N ASN A 122 14.93 -11.45 4.57
CA ASN A 122 14.72 -12.29 3.41
C ASN A 122 15.09 -11.51 2.12
N PRO A 123 16.38 -11.42 1.77
CA PRO A 123 16.82 -10.62 0.64
C PRO A 123 16.34 -11.17 -0.71
N GLY A 124 16.15 -10.26 -1.66
CA GLY A 124 15.94 -10.56 -3.07
C GLY A 124 14.56 -10.25 -3.63
N LEU A 125 13.64 -9.64 -2.87
CA LEU A 125 12.37 -9.17 -3.42
C LEU A 125 12.62 -8.03 -4.41
N ILE A 126 12.13 -8.17 -5.65
CA ILE A 126 12.33 -7.17 -6.71
C ILE A 126 10.97 -6.61 -7.09
N ILE A 127 10.85 -5.29 -7.02
CA ILE A 127 9.66 -4.56 -7.42
C ILE A 127 10.04 -3.68 -8.59
N ASP A 128 9.58 -4.05 -9.78
CA ASP A 128 9.85 -3.32 -11.01
C ASP A 128 8.75 -2.28 -11.26
N ILE A 129 9.13 -1.00 -11.11
CA ILE A 129 8.28 0.16 -11.37
C ILE A 129 8.08 0.42 -12.88
N ALA A 130 9.03 0.02 -13.72
CA ALA A 130 8.99 0.20 -15.17
C ALA A 130 8.18 -0.90 -15.86
N GLN A 131 8.06 -2.08 -15.24
CA GLN A 131 7.26 -3.20 -15.77
C GLN A 131 5.76 -2.93 -15.89
N GLY A 132 5.28 -1.79 -15.43
CA GLY A 132 3.93 -1.33 -15.69
C GLY A 132 3.69 -1.17 -17.19
N LYS A 133 3.51 -2.27 -17.95
CA LYS A 133 2.84 -2.30 -19.27
C LYS A 133 1.50 -1.56 -19.20
N GLN A 134 0.95 -1.47 -18.01
CA GLN A 134 -0.27 -0.76 -17.68
C GLN A 134 -0.12 0.78 -17.59
N LEU A 135 1.07 1.35 -17.43
CA LEU A 135 1.32 2.79 -17.58
C LEU A 135 1.22 3.20 -19.05
N LEU A 136 1.63 2.30 -19.96
CA LEU A 136 1.30 2.38 -21.38
C LEU A 136 -0.21 2.22 -21.59
N LYS A 137 -0.88 1.22 -20.97
CA LYS A 137 -2.35 1.09 -21.09
C LYS A 137 -3.11 2.30 -20.53
N LEU A 138 -2.62 2.96 -19.49
CA LEU A 138 -3.21 4.21 -18.99
C LEU A 138 -3.10 5.29 -20.05
N LYS A 139 -1.93 5.44 -20.67
CA LYS A 139 -1.76 6.35 -21.81
C LYS A 139 -2.68 5.95 -22.96
N GLU A 140 -2.72 4.69 -23.36
CA GLU A 140 -3.57 4.21 -24.46
C GLU A 140 -5.07 4.38 -24.16
N ASN A 141 -5.53 4.05 -22.95
CA ASN A 141 -6.90 4.26 -22.49
C ASN A 141 -7.23 5.75 -22.44
N TYR A 142 -6.31 6.58 -21.98
CA TYR A 142 -6.50 8.03 -21.97
C TYR A 142 -6.61 8.59 -23.40
N PHE A 143 -5.74 8.13 -24.31
CA PHE A 143 -5.76 8.49 -25.73
C PHE A 143 -7.01 7.96 -26.45
N SER A 144 -7.51 6.77 -26.10
CA SER A 144 -8.74 6.22 -26.68
C SER A 144 -9.98 6.94 -26.17
N LEU A 145 -9.99 7.36 -24.90
CA LEU A 145 -11.07 8.18 -24.32
C LEU A 145 -11.12 9.60 -24.91
N GLN A 146 -9.97 10.21 -25.24
CA GLN A 146 -9.94 11.53 -25.89
C GLN A 146 -10.40 11.53 -27.36
N LYS A 147 -10.46 10.37 -28.03
CA LYS A 147 -11.00 10.27 -29.40
C LYS A 147 -12.53 10.18 -29.46
N VAL A 148 -13.22 10.17 -28.32
CA VAL A 148 -14.69 10.04 -28.22
C VAL A 148 -15.36 11.39 -27.86
N ILE A 149 -14.58 12.48 -27.75
CA ILE A 149 -15.08 13.86 -27.58
C ILE A 149 -14.69 14.68 -28.80
#